data_AF-A0A4Y2DQR0-F1
#
_entry.id   AF-A0A4Y2DQR0-F1
#
_cell.length_a   1.000
_cell.length_b   1.000
_cell.length_c   1.000
_cell.angle_alpha   90.00
_cell.angle_beta   90.00
_cell.angle_gamma   90.00
#
_symmetry.space_group_name_H-M   'P 1'
#
loop_
_entity.id
_entity.type
_entity.pdbx_description
1 polymer ?
#
loop_
_entity_poly.entity_id
_entity_poly.type
_entity_poly.pdbx_seq_one_letter_code
_entity_poly.pdbx_strand_id
1 'polypeptide(L)'
;MAQRGQRKKSRRNRRTKETSRLAVMGQNVARREKSRKEQTNKEIADCQPWYNMQENHLNVIEGQINIQIQTFYAARTCSELKRTQLWRNGQSLSEMRRVVFPG
;
A
#
# COMPACT_ATOMS: atom_id res chain seq x y z
N MET A 1 3.05 -71.06 -18.39
CA MET A 1 2.05 -69.96 -18.25
C MET A 1 2.01 -69.33 -16.85
N ALA A 2 2.07 -70.09 -15.76
CA ALA A 2 1.91 -69.58 -14.37
C ALA A 2 2.99 -68.57 -13.90
N GLN A 3 4.27 -68.79 -14.23
CA GLN A 3 5.38 -67.92 -13.79
C GLN A 3 5.30 -66.49 -14.37
N ARG A 4 4.77 -66.35 -15.59
CA ARG A 4 4.55 -65.04 -16.25
C ARG A 4 3.45 -64.23 -15.54
N GLY A 5 2.44 -64.90 -14.99
CA GLY A 5 1.38 -64.28 -14.19
C GLY A 5 1.90 -63.71 -12.87
N GLN A 6 2.71 -64.48 -12.13
CA GLN A 6 3.32 -64.04 -10.86
C GLN A 6 4.22 -62.82 -11.04
N ARG A 7 5.03 -62.79 -12.11
CA ARG A 7 5.91 -61.66 -12.44
C ARG A 7 5.13 -60.39 -12.76
N LYS A 8 3.96 -60.50 -13.41
CA LYS A 8 3.05 -59.37 -13.66
C LYS A 8 2.44 -58.84 -12.35
N LYS A 9 1.99 -59.72 -11.45
CA LYS A 9 1.41 -59.35 -10.15
C LYS A 9 2.42 -58.66 -9.24
N SER A 10 3.65 -59.21 -9.14
CA SER A 10 4.77 -58.60 -8.41
C SER A 10 5.11 -57.19 -8.93
N ARG A 11 5.20 -57.01 -10.25
CA ARG A 11 5.44 -55.68 -10.85
C ARG A 11 4.32 -54.69 -10.55
N ARG A 12 3.05 -55.13 -10.58
CA ARG A 12 1.90 -54.28 -10.25
C ARG A 12 1.96 -53.83 -8.79
N ASN A 13 2.27 -54.73 -7.87
CA ASN A 13 2.44 -54.42 -6.45
C ASN A 13 3.62 -53.49 -6.18
N ARG A 14 4.73 -53.60 -6.93
CA ARG A 14 5.84 -52.65 -6.84
C ARG A 14 5.42 -51.26 -7.31
N ARG A 15 4.77 -51.18 -8.48
CA ARG A 15 4.28 -49.92 -9.04
C ARG A 15 3.31 -49.24 -8.08
N THR A 16 2.31 -49.95 -7.55
CA THR A 16 1.33 -49.35 -6.62
C THR A 16 1.97 -48.85 -5.34
N LYS A 17 2.97 -49.56 -4.80
CA LYS A 17 3.76 -49.06 -3.66
C LYS A 17 4.54 -47.80 -4.03
N GLU A 18 5.11 -47.75 -5.22
CA GLU A 18 5.87 -46.60 -5.73
C GLU A 18 4.94 -45.39 -5.94
N THR A 19 3.76 -45.59 -6.54
CA THR A 19 2.74 -44.52 -6.68
C THR A 19 2.23 -44.03 -5.33
N SER A 20 2.01 -44.93 -4.37
CA SER A 20 1.57 -44.56 -3.01
C SER A 20 2.64 -43.74 -2.28
N ARG A 21 3.93 -44.12 -2.39
CA ARG A 21 5.03 -43.35 -1.82
C ARG A 21 5.17 -41.97 -2.46
N LEU A 22 5.03 -41.89 -3.79
CA LEU A 22 5.04 -40.62 -4.51
C LEU A 22 3.90 -39.71 -4.07
N ALA A 23 2.68 -40.24 -3.89
CA ALA A 23 1.54 -39.48 -3.41
C ALA A 23 1.77 -38.92 -2.00
N VAL A 24 2.32 -39.72 -1.08
CA VAL A 24 2.66 -39.27 0.28
C VAL A 24 3.75 -38.19 0.26
N MET A 25 4.77 -38.33 -0.59
CA MET A 25 5.79 -37.29 -0.75
C MET A 25 5.18 -35.98 -1.28
N GLY A 26 4.31 -36.05 -2.29
CA GLY A 26 3.60 -34.89 -2.82
C GLY A 26 2.75 -34.18 -1.76
N GLN A 27 2.00 -34.93 -0.95
CA GLN A 27 1.22 -34.37 0.15
C GLN A 27 2.08 -33.69 1.22
N ASN A 28 3.21 -34.30 1.58
CA ASN A 28 4.14 -33.72 2.56
C ASN A 28 4.78 -32.42 2.06
N VAL A 29 5.14 -32.36 0.78
CA VAL A 29 5.66 -31.13 0.15
C VAL A 29 4.59 -30.05 0.13
N ALA A 30 3.37 -30.37 -0.30
CA ALA A 30 2.25 -29.42 -0.31
C ALA A 30 1.94 -28.89 1.10
N ARG A 31 1.98 -29.75 2.13
CA ARG A 31 1.78 -29.32 3.52
C ARG A 31 2.86 -28.35 3.99
N ARG A 32 4.14 -28.64 3.71
CA ARG A 32 5.25 -27.74 4.05
C ARG A 32 5.13 -26.39 3.35
N GLU A 33 4.73 -26.39 2.09
CA GLU A 33 4.56 -25.16 1.33
C GLU A 33 3.38 -24.33 1.83
N LYS A 34 2.27 -24.97 2.21
CA LYS A 34 1.14 -24.30 2.86
C LYS A 34 1.55 -23.65 4.19
N SER A 35 2.25 -24.40 5.05
CA SER A 35 2.75 -23.86 6.33
C SER A 35 3.72 -22.70 6.13
N ARG A 36 4.59 -22.77 5.10
CA ARG A 36 5.50 -21.66 4.77
C ARG A 36 4.71 -20.42 4.34
N LYS A 37 3.72 -20.56 3.44
CA LYS A 37 2.86 -19.45 3.00
C LYS A 37 2.08 -18.83 4.15
N GLU A 38 1.53 -19.64 5.05
CA GLU A 38 0.85 -19.15 6.26
C GLU A 38 1.80 -18.38 7.18
N GLN A 39 3.05 -18.82 7.31
CA GLN A 39 4.07 -18.11 8.08
C GLN A 39 4.44 -16.76 7.44
N THR A 40 4.68 -16.72 6.13
CA THR A 40 4.95 -15.45 5.44
C THR A 40 3.78 -14.48 5.55
N ASN A 41 2.55 -14.97 5.43
CA ASN A 41 1.36 -14.13 5.58
C ASN A 41 1.21 -13.58 7.01
N LYS A 42 1.61 -14.35 8.03
CA LYS A 42 1.66 -13.87 9.42
C LYS A 42 2.71 -12.78 9.59
N GLU A 43 3.93 -12.99 9.08
CA GLU A 43 4.99 -11.98 9.13
C GLU A 43 4.58 -10.68 8.40
N ILE A 44 3.90 -10.79 7.26
CA ILE A 44 3.35 -9.63 6.55
C ILE A 44 2.23 -8.96 7.36
N ALA A 45 1.33 -9.75 7.96
CA ALA A 45 0.25 -9.23 8.78
C ALA A 45 0.74 -8.54 10.06
N ASP A 46 1.83 -9.01 10.65
CA ASP A 46 2.45 -8.40 11.83
C ASP A 46 3.11 -7.05 11.49
N CYS A 47 3.63 -6.89 10.27
CA CYS A 47 4.24 -5.64 9.79
C CYS A 47 3.23 -4.63 9.23
N GLN A 48 2.09 -5.09 8.70
CA GLN A 48 1.05 -4.27 8.06
C GLN A 48 0.58 -3.06 8.89
N PRO A 49 0.32 -3.17 10.22
CA PRO A 49 -0.12 -2.05 11.03
C PRO A 49 0.86 -0.87 11.02
N TRP A 50 2.16 -1.14 11.08
CA TRP A 50 3.20 -0.10 11.08
C TRP A 50 3.28 0.64 9.74
N TYR A 51 3.18 -0.09 8.63
CA TYR A 51 3.14 0.51 7.29
C TYR A 51 1.89 1.38 7.11
N ASN A 52 0.72 0.85 7.46
CA ASN A 52 -0.54 1.58 7.33
C ASN A 52 -0.55 2.85 8.20
N MET A 53 0.04 2.81 9.40
CA MET A 53 0.13 3.98 10.28
C MET A 53 1.07 5.05 9.73
N GLN A 54 2.20 4.65 9.14
CA GLN A 54 3.11 5.58 8.47
C GLN A 54 2.48 6.22 7.22
N GLU A 55 1.87 5.43 6.35
CA GLU A 55 1.21 5.95 5.15
C GLU A 55 0.08 6.93 5.50
N ASN A 56 -0.75 6.58 6.48
CA ASN A 56 -1.80 7.48 6.96
C ASN A 56 -1.24 8.78 7.55
N HIS A 57 -0.15 8.70 8.33
CA HIS A 57 0.48 9.87 8.91
C HIS A 57 1.09 10.79 7.84
N LEU A 58 1.75 10.23 6.82
CA LEU A 58 2.29 10.98 5.69
C LEU A 58 1.17 11.64 4.88
N ASN A 59 0.10 10.91 4.55
CA ASN A 59 -1.05 11.44 3.81
C ASN A 59 -1.74 12.60 4.55
N VAL A 60 -1.84 12.53 5.89
CA VAL A 60 -2.39 13.63 6.70
C VAL A 60 -1.48 14.86 6.70
N ILE A 61 -0.16 14.67 6.81
CA ILE A 61 0.80 15.78 6.78
C ILE A 61 0.82 16.45 5.40
N GLU A 62 0.88 15.67 4.32
CA GLU A 62 0.84 16.21 2.96
C GLU A 62 -0.46 16.96 2.68
N GLY A 63 -1.60 16.42 3.13
CA GLY A 63 -2.90 17.09 3.05
C GLY A 63 -2.92 18.41 3.82
N GLN A 64 -2.39 18.44 5.04
CA GLN A 64 -2.28 19.67 5.85
C GLN A 64 -1.38 20.72 5.19
N ILE A 65 -0.21 20.32 4.68
CA ILE A 65 0.72 21.23 4.00
C ILE A 65 0.08 21.81 2.74
N ASN A 66 -0.60 20.99 1.94
CA ASN A 66 -1.25 21.45 0.72
C ASN A 66 -2.36 22.48 1.01
N ILE A 67 -3.19 22.23 2.04
CA ILE A 67 -4.20 23.20 2.48
C ILE A 67 -3.55 24.51 2.96
N GLN A 68 -2.46 24.45 3.73
CA GLN A 68 -1.75 25.64 4.19
C GLN A 68 -1.19 26.47 3.04
N ILE A 69 -0.53 25.81 2.07
CA ILE A 69 0.03 26.47 0.88
C ILE A 69 -1.08 27.10 0.06
N GLN A 70 -2.17 26.37 -0.20
CA GLN A 70 -3.33 26.87 -0.95
C GLN A 70 -3.93 28.11 -0.26
N THR A 71 -4.07 28.07 1.06
CA THR A 71 -4.60 29.18 1.87
C THR A 71 -3.69 30.41 1.77
N PHE A 72 -2.37 30.22 1.82
CA PHE A 72 -1.41 31.30 1.66
C PHE A 72 -1.51 31.98 0.29
N TYR A 73 -1.56 31.18 -0.78
CA TYR A 73 -1.70 31.73 -2.14
C TYR A 73 -3.03 32.44 -2.35
N ALA A 74 -4.13 31.92 -1.79
CA ALA A 74 -5.44 32.58 -1.83
C ALA A 74 -5.42 33.93 -1.07
N ALA A 75 -4.84 33.98 0.13
CA ALA A 75 -4.72 35.23 0.88
C ALA A 75 -3.86 36.27 0.14
N ARG A 76 -2.78 35.81 -0.51
CA ARG A 76 -1.89 36.67 -1.32
C ARG A 76 -2.63 37.26 -2.51
N THR A 77 -3.35 36.45 -3.29
CA THR A 77 -4.10 36.94 -4.45
C THR A 77 -5.23 37.88 -4.04
N CYS A 78 -5.93 37.61 -2.94
CA CYS A 78 -6.91 38.55 -2.37
C CYS A 78 -6.29 39.89 -1.98
N SER A 79 -5.09 39.88 -1.39
CA SER A 79 -4.37 41.10 -1.00
C SER A 79 -3.93 41.92 -2.22
N GLU A 80 -3.41 41.27 -3.25
CA GLU A 80 -3.04 41.91 -4.52
C GLU A 80 -4.26 42.47 -5.26
N LEU A 81 -5.38 41.73 -5.28
CA LEU A 81 -6.63 42.22 -5.87
C LEU A 81 -7.13 43.46 -5.12
N LYS A 82 -7.10 43.44 -3.78
CA LYS A 82 -7.48 44.61 -2.97
C LYS A 82 -6.58 45.80 -3.28
N ARG A 83 -5.26 45.62 -3.34
CA ARG A 83 -4.32 46.68 -3.75
C ARG A 83 -4.67 47.27 -5.12
N THR A 84 -4.84 46.43 -6.13
CA THR A 84 -5.16 46.90 -7.48
C THR A 84 -6.50 47.63 -7.56
N GLN A 85 -7.50 47.22 -6.77
CA GLN A 85 -8.78 47.94 -6.67
C GLN A 85 -8.63 49.31 -6.00
N LEU A 86 -7.87 49.42 -4.90
CA LEU A 86 -7.60 50.70 -4.24
C LEU A 86 -6.84 51.66 -5.19
N TRP A 87 -5.94 51.12 -6.04
CA TRP A 87 -5.21 51.92 -7.04
C TRP A 87 -6.15 52.42 -8.14
N ARG A 88 -7.07 51.57 -8.63
CA ARG A 88 -8.11 51.97 -9.60
C ARG A 88 -9.03 53.06 -9.05
N ASN A 89 -9.27 53.05 -7.74
CA ASN A 89 -10.13 54.03 -7.06
C ASN A 89 -9.42 55.36 -6.73
N GLY A 90 -8.15 55.54 -7.13
CA GLY A 90 -7.43 56.80 -6.97
C GLY A 90 -7.08 57.19 -5.52
N GLN A 91 -7.07 56.23 -4.58
CA GLN A 91 -6.79 56.50 -3.16
C GLN A 91 -5.32 56.85 -2.89
N SER A 92 -5.09 57.68 -1.87
CA SER A 92 -3.74 58.10 -1.48
C SER A 92 -2.92 56.94 -0.89
N LEU A 93 -1.59 56.98 -1.07
CA LEU A 93 -0.65 55.97 -0.52
C LEU A 93 -0.79 55.79 1.01
N SER A 94 -1.14 56.86 1.72
CA SER A 94 -1.37 56.86 3.17
C SER A 94 -2.63 56.10 3.58
N GLU A 95 -3.72 56.24 2.81
CA GLU A 95 -4.96 55.48 3.02
C GLU A 95 -4.79 54.00 2.64
N MET A 96 -4.05 53.72 1.57
CA MET A 96 -3.74 52.34 1.16
C MET A 96 -3.01 51.55 2.23
N ARG A 97 -2.01 52.16 2.91
CA ARG A 97 -1.26 51.49 3.98
C ARG A 97 -2.16 51.08 5.14
N ARG A 98 -3.15 51.90 5.51
CA ARG A 98 -4.11 51.60 6.60
C ARG A 98 -5.05 50.43 6.26
N VAL A 99 -5.39 50.24 4.99
CA VAL A 99 -6.37 49.23 4.55
C VAL A 99 -5.73 47.88 4.19
N VAL A 100 -4.46 47.90 3.76
CA VAL A 100 -3.70 46.73 3.32
C VAL A 100 -2.87 46.11 4.46
N PHE A 101 -2.42 46.93 5.42
CA PHE A 101 -1.69 46.47 6.60
C PHE A 101 -2.40 46.98 7.87
N PRO A 102 -3.47 46.31 8.32
CA PRO A 102 -4.10 46.64 9.58
C PRO A 102 -3.19 46.12 10.72
N GLY A 103 -2.44 47.05 11.31
CA GLY A 103 -1.70 46.87 12.56
C GLY A 103 -2.21 47.88 13.57
#